data_AF-A0A4R4V2S5-F1
#
_entry.id   AF-A0A4R4V2S5-F1
#
_cell.length_a   1.000
_cell.length_b   1.000
_cell.length_c   1.000
_cell.angle_alpha   90.00
_cell.angle_beta   90.00
_cell.angle_gamma   90.00
#
_symmetry.space_group_name_H-M   'P 1'
#
loop_
_entity.id
_entity.type
_entity.pdbx_description
1 polymer ?
#
loop_
_entity_poly.entity_id
_entity_poly.type
_entity_poly.pdbx_seq_one_letter_code
_entity_poly.pdbx_strand_id
1 'polypeptide(L)' 'MNQSRMDQAGGEDGRDRLRELDETLDRLRADLPSPPTDATDFADSGQYLAAREELEGQIELLESERERLREQLGIS' A
#
# COMPACT_ATOMS: atom_id res chain seq x y z
N MET A 1 8.83 -36.44 8.25
CA MET A 1 9.31 -35.15 8.82
C MET A 1 9.70 -34.21 7.67
N ASN A 2 8.75 -33.71 6.87
CA ASN A 2 9.07 -32.82 5.73
C ASN A 2 8.04 -31.71 5.47
N GLN A 3 6.97 -31.62 6.26
CA GLN A 3 5.94 -30.58 6.07
C GLN A 3 6.34 -29.24 6.72
N SER A 4 7.14 -29.26 7.79
CA SER A 4 7.53 -28.05 8.53
C SER A 4 8.49 -27.11 7.78
N ARG A 5 9.16 -27.55 6.69
CA ARG A 5 10.06 -26.67 5.91
C ARG A 5 9.34 -25.87 4.82
N MET A 6 8.22 -26.38 4.30
CA MET A 6 7.45 -25.67 3.26
C MET A 6 6.59 -24.55 3.84
N ASP A 7 6.05 -24.73 5.05
CA ASP A 7 5.40 -23.67 5.82
C ASP A 7 6.38 -22.55 6.24
N GLN A 8 7.62 -22.92 6.58
CA GLN A 8 8.65 -21.96 6.99
C GLN A 8 9.09 -21.05 5.83
N ALA A 9 9.35 -21.63 4.65
CA ALA A 9 9.73 -20.86 3.46
C ALA A 9 8.61 -19.94 2.98
N GLY A 10 7.36 -20.44 2.94
CA GLY A 10 6.20 -19.60 2.60
C GLY A 10 5.93 -18.49 3.61
N GLY A 11 6.26 -18.71 4.89
CA GLY A 11 6.17 -17.69 5.93
C GLY A 11 7.28 -16.64 5.89
N GLU A 12 8.49 -16.99 5.46
CA GLU A 12 9.59 -16.04 5.24
C GLU A 12 9.33 -15.18 3.99
N ASP A 13 8.98 -15.81 2.86
CA ASP A 13 8.63 -15.11 1.61
C ASP A 13 7.44 -14.14 1.83
N GLY A 14 6.44 -14.56 2.61
CA GLY A 14 5.30 -13.70 2.96
C GLY A 14 5.68 -12.51 3.84
N ARG A 15 6.64 -12.65 4.76
CA ARG A 15 7.12 -11.53 5.60
C ARG A 15 7.93 -10.53 4.80
N ASP A 16 8.77 -11.00 3.89
CA ASP A 16 9.52 -10.12 2.98
C ASP A 16 8.55 -9.34 2.09
N ARG A 17 7.55 -10.02 1.52
CA ARG A 17 6.49 -9.36 0.76
C ARG A 17 5.70 -8.34 1.59
N LEU A 18 5.37 -8.67 2.84
CA LEU A 18 4.68 -7.75 3.75
C LEU A 18 5.49 -6.48 3.98
N ARG A 19 6.81 -6.63 4.18
CA ARG A 19 7.71 -5.50 4.33
C ARG A 19 7.79 -4.64 3.07
N GLU A 20 7.86 -5.25 1.89
CA GLU A 20 7.83 -4.51 0.62
C GLU A 20 6.55 -3.69 0.46
N LEU A 21 5.40 -4.27 0.83
CA LEU A 21 4.11 -3.57 0.82
C LEU A 21 4.10 -2.39 1.78
N ASP A 22 4.62 -2.56 3.00
CA ASP A 22 4.73 -1.48 3.99
C ASP A 22 5.64 -0.35 3.49
N GLU A 23 6.81 -0.67 2.94
CA GLU A 23 7.74 0.32 2.36
C GLU A 23 7.11 1.06 1.16
N THR A 24 6.33 0.36 0.33
CA THR A 24 5.64 0.95 -0.82
C THR A 24 4.50 1.87 -0.38
N LEU A 25 3.70 1.43 0.59
CA LEU A 25 2.61 2.22 1.16
C LEU A 25 3.12 3.50 1.84
N ASP A 26 4.23 3.43 2.57
CA ASP A 26 4.86 4.60 3.18
C ASP A 26 5.26 5.63 2.11
N ARG A 27 5.90 5.17 1.03
CA ARG A 27 6.27 6.04 -0.10
C ARG A 27 5.05 6.66 -0.78
N LEU A 28 4.02 5.87 -1.10
CA LEU A 28 2.81 6.39 -1.75
C LEU A 28 2.08 7.42 -0.87
N ARG A 29 2.08 7.22 0.45
CA ARG A 29 1.51 8.17 1.40
C ARG A 29 2.32 9.45 1.51
N ALA A 30 3.64 9.37 1.38
CA ALA A 30 4.51 10.54 1.31
C ALA A 30 4.35 11.31 -0.01
N ASP A 31 4.07 10.61 -1.10
CA ASP A 31 3.87 11.18 -2.44
C ASP A 31 2.46 11.74 -2.67
N LEU A 32 1.50 11.49 -1.76
CA LEU A 32 0.15 12.05 -1.84
C LEU A 32 0.24 13.59 -1.93
N PRO A 33 -0.24 14.19 -3.03
CA PRO A 33 -0.14 15.63 -3.19
C PRO A 33 -0.94 16.32 -2.09
N SER A 34 -0.37 17.39 -1.53
CA SER A 34 -1.07 18.24 -0.58
C SER A 34 -2.15 19.06 -1.29
N PRO A 35 -3.29 19.31 -0.65
CA PRO A 35 -4.35 20.11 -1.24
C PRO A 35 -3.85 21.51 -1.64
N PRO A 36 -4.24 22.00 -2.83
CA PRO A 36 -3.86 23.34 -3.25
C PRO A 36 -4.39 24.35 -2.23
N THR A 37 -3.50 25.22 -1.75
CA THR A 37 -3.85 26.27 -0.77
C THR A 37 -4.50 27.48 -1.42
N ASP A 38 -4.49 27.55 -2.75
CA ASP A 38 -4.96 28.67 -3.53
C ASP A 38 -6.10 28.24 -4.45
N ALA A 39 -7.30 28.77 -4.22
CA ALA A 39 -8.51 28.39 -4.95
C ALA A 39 -8.59 28.99 -6.36
N THR A 40 -7.58 29.77 -6.76
CA THR A 40 -7.62 30.58 -7.98
C THR A 40 -7.34 29.78 -9.25
N ASP A 41 -6.85 28.55 -9.14
CA ASP A 41 -6.54 27.68 -10.27
C ASP A 41 -7.45 26.43 -10.33
N PHE A 42 -8.65 26.63 -10.90
CA PHE A 42 -9.65 25.56 -11.05
C PHE A 42 -9.18 24.43 -11.98
N ALA A 43 -8.32 24.72 -12.95
CA ALA A 43 -7.77 23.70 -13.86
C ALA A 43 -6.77 22.80 -13.11
N ASP A 44 -5.88 23.40 -12.32
CA ASP A 44 -4.94 22.67 -11.47
C ASP A 44 -5.67 21.88 -10.37
N SER A 45 -6.79 22.39 -9.86
CA SER A 45 -7.61 21.70 -8.86
C SER A 45 -8.18 20.38 -9.38
N GLY A 46 -8.57 20.31 -10.66
CA GLY A 46 -9.06 19.09 -11.29
C GLY A 46 -7.96 18.04 -11.52
N GLN A 47 -6.79 18.48 -11.97
CA GLN A 47 -5.63 17.59 -12.13
C GLN A 47 -5.12 17.07 -10.79
N TYR A 48 -5.06 17.93 -9.77
CA TYR A 48 -4.76 17.55 -8.39
C TYR A 48 -5.71 16.46 -7.89
N LEU A 49 -7.03 16.67 -8.03
CA LEU A 49 -8.02 15.72 -7.51
C LEU A 49 -7.87 14.36 -8.20
N ALA A 50 -7.75 14.34 -9.53
CA ALA A 50 -7.57 13.10 -10.28
C ALA A 50 -6.30 12.34 -9.87
N ALA A 51 -5.17 13.05 -9.73
CA ALA A 51 -3.91 12.44 -9.29
C ALA A 51 -4.01 11.90 -7.85
N ARG A 52 -4.69 12.62 -6.97
CA ARG A 52 -4.93 12.19 -5.59
C ARG A 52 -5.81 10.96 -5.52
N GLU A 53 -6.94 10.94 -6.22
CA GLU A 53 -7.85 9.79 -6.27
C GLU A 53 -7.16 8.55 -6.83
N GLU A 54 -6.31 8.70 -7.85
CA GLU A 54 -5.53 7.59 -8.40
C GLU A 54 -4.56 6.99 -7.36
N LEU A 55 -3.85 7.84 -6.61
CA LEU A 55 -2.95 7.39 -5.54
C LEU A 55 -3.70 6.78 -4.37
N GLU A 56 -4.83 7.37 -3.97
CA GLU A 56 -5.68 6.81 -2.91
C GLU A 56 -6.22 5.43 -3.27
N GLY A 57 -6.65 5.23 -4.52
CA GLY A 57 -7.09 3.91 -5.00
C GLY A 57 -5.97 2.86 -5.00
N GLN A 58 -4.75 3.26 -5.38
CA GLN A 58 -3.58 2.37 -5.30
C GLN A 58 -3.24 2.00 -3.85
N ILE A 59 -3.28 2.98 -2.94
CA ILE A 59 -3.08 2.75 -1.51
C ILE A 59 -4.12 1.76 -0.99
N GLU A 60 -5.41 1.97 -1.24
CA GLU A 60 -6.49 1.09 -0.75
C GLU A 60 -6.30 -0.38 -1.19
N LEU A 61 -5.93 -0.59 -2.45
CA LEU A 61 -5.66 -1.92 -2.99
C LEU A 61 -4.48 -2.61 -2.28
N LEU A 62 -3.39 -1.88 -2.06
CA LEU A 62 -2.20 -2.38 -1.38
C LEU A 62 -2.45 -2.60 0.12
N GLU A 63 -3.27 -1.79 0.77
CA GLU A 63 -3.67 -1.99 2.16
C GLU A 63 -4.51 -3.26 2.31
N SER A 64 -5.41 -3.51 1.37
CA SER A 64 -6.21 -4.74 1.32
C SER A 64 -5.33 -5.98 1.10
N GLU A 65 -4.31 -5.89 0.24
CA GLU A 65 -3.32 -6.96 0.05
C GLU A 65 -2.50 -7.19 1.33
N ARG A 66 -2.03 -6.12 1.97
CA ARG A 66 -1.29 -6.16 3.23
C ARG A 66 -2.12 -6.85 4.33
N GLU A 67 -3.39 -6.50 4.47
CA GLU A 67 -4.29 -7.09 5.45
C GLU A 67 -4.48 -8.59 5.22
N ARG A 68 -4.79 -9.01 3.98
CA ARG A 68 -4.91 -10.43 3.64
C ARG A 68 -3.62 -11.21 3.89
N LEU A 69 -2.47 -10.59 3.64
CA LEU A 69 -1.17 -11.23 3.86
C LEU A 69 -0.86 -11.37 5.35
N ARG A 70 -1.20 -10.35 6.15
CA ARG A 70 -1.12 -10.41 7.62
C ARG A 70 -1.99 -11.52 8.19
N GLU A 71 -3.23 -11.68 7.71
CA GLU A 71 -4.12 -12.77 8.10
C GLU A 71 -3.52 -14.15 7.75
N GLN A 72 -2.99 -14.31 6.54
CA GLN A 72 -2.32 -15.54 6.10
C GLN A 72 -1.10 -15.91 6.96
N LEU A 73 -0.36 -14.90 7.41
CA LEU A 73 0.80 -15.06 8.29
C LEU A 73 0.42 -15.19 9.79
N GLY A 74 -0.86 -15.03 10.14
CA GLY A 74 -1.33 -15.04 11.52
C GLY A 74 -0.88 -13.82 12.35
N ILE A 75 -0.58 -12.70 11.68
CA ILE A 75 -0.11 -11.45 12.29
C ILE A 75 -1.31 -10.50 12.38
N SER A 76 -2.16 -10.69 13.39
CA SER A 76 -3.26 -9.77 13.69
C SER A 76 -2.71 -8.55 14.44
#